data_AF-A0A2V9NCH4-F1
#
_entry.id   AF-A0A2V9NCH4-F1
#
_cell.length_a   1.000
_cell.length_b   1.000
_cell.length_c   1.000
_cell.angle_alpha   90.00
_cell.angle_beta   90.00
_cell.angle_gamma   90.00
#
_symmetry.space_group_name_H-M   'P 1'
#
loop_
_entity.id
_entity.type
_entity.pdbx_description
1 polymer ?
#
loop_
_entity_poly.entity_id
_entity_poly.type
_entity_poly.pdbx_seq_one_letter_code
_entity_poly.pdbx_strand_id
1 'polypeptide(L)' 'PPDLSLKKSRERTSDPRYVDGQRVLVEAMRYLARMDPIANRHAIALLSEHVRTRFRMSDSPLS' A
#
# COMPACT_ATOMS: atom_id res chain seq x y z
N PRO A 1 -16.70 27.04 -21.57
CA PRO A 1 -16.22 25.62 -21.50
C PRO A 1 -15.30 25.43 -20.28
N PRO A 2 -15.49 24.42 -19.42
CA PRO A 2 -14.59 24.22 -18.30
C PRO A 2 -13.25 23.66 -18.80
N ASP A 3 -12.17 24.31 -18.38
CA ASP A 3 -10.79 24.05 -18.76
C ASP A 3 -10.27 22.75 -18.09
N LEU A 4 -9.74 21.83 -18.89
CA LEU A 4 -9.25 20.51 -18.49
C LEU A 4 -7.79 20.54 -17.97
N SER A 5 -7.19 21.72 -17.83
CA SER A 5 -5.77 21.90 -17.48
C SER A 5 -5.39 21.61 -16.03
N LEU A 6 -6.35 21.27 -15.15
CA LEU A 6 -6.11 20.95 -13.74
C LEU A 6 -6.18 19.45 -13.42
N LYS A 7 -5.78 18.56 -14.34
CA LYS A 7 -5.25 17.25 -13.91
C LYS A 7 -3.84 17.47 -13.37
N LYS A 8 -3.76 18.08 -12.19
CA LYS A 8 -2.54 18.13 -11.38
C LYS A 8 -2.22 16.67 -11.04
N SER A 9 -1.43 16.03 -11.88
CA SER A 9 -0.75 14.79 -11.56
C SER A 9 -0.12 15.02 -10.20
N ARG A 10 -0.71 14.43 -9.15
CA ARG A 10 -0.12 14.46 -7.82
C ARG A 10 1.19 13.73 -7.98
N GLU A 11 2.25 14.50 -8.12
CA GLU A 11 3.61 14.02 -8.23
C GLU A 11 3.79 13.04 -7.08
N ARG A 12 4.05 11.78 -7.44
CA ARG A 12 4.22 10.68 -6.49
C ARG A 12 5.42 11.06 -5.63
N THR A 13 5.19 11.75 -4.52
CA THR A 13 6.25 12.04 -3.57
C THR A 13 6.63 10.69 -2.99
N SER A 14 7.71 10.12 -3.52
CA SER A 14 8.42 8.99 -2.93
C SER A 14 9.09 9.49 -1.66
N ASP A 15 8.30 9.91 -0.68
CA ASP A 15 8.81 10.29 0.62
C ASP A 15 9.62 9.08 1.11
N PRO A 16 10.93 9.22 1.35
CA PRO A 16 11.76 8.11 1.80
C PRO A 16 11.17 7.40 3.03
N ARG A 17 10.50 8.15 3.92
CA ARG A 17 9.80 7.60 5.08
C ARG A 17 8.63 6.69 4.71
N TYR A 18 7.98 6.97 3.58
CA TYR A 18 6.90 6.16 3.03
C TYR A 18 7.41 4.85 2.41
N VAL A 19 8.62 4.85 1.83
CA VAL A 19 9.27 3.63 1.30
C VAL A 19 9.79 2.75 2.43
N ASP A 20 10.37 3.36 3.47
CA ASP A 20 10.87 2.61 4.62
C ASP A 20 9.72 1.98 5.43
N GLY A 21 8.61 2.70 5.62
CA GLY A 21 7.40 2.14 6.23
C GLY A 21 6.84 0.92 5.49
N GLN A 22 6.85 0.94 4.15
CA GLN A 22 6.47 -0.22 3.34
C GLN A 22 7.39 -1.42 3.56
N ARG A 23 8.71 -1.19 3.53
CA ARG A 23 9.69 -2.25 3.72
C ARG A 23 9.51 -2.94 5.07
N VAL A 24 9.28 -2.15 6.13
CA VAL A 24 9.01 -2.68 7.48
C VAL A 24 7.75 -3.54 7.50
N LEU A 25 6.64 -3.08 6.90
CA LEU A 25 5.39 -3.84 6.86
C LEU A 25 5.53 -5.16 6.06
N VAL A 26 6.25 -5.13 4.94
CA VAL A 26 6.53 -6.34 4.15
C VAL A 26 7.39 -7.33 4.93
N GLU A 27 8.42 -6.85 5.62
CA GLU A 27 9.28 -7.71 6.43
C GLU A 27 8.54 -8.30 7.63
N ALA A 28 7.65 -7.54 8.27
CA ALA A 28 6.76 -8.05 9.31
C ALA A 28 5.85 -9.19 8.81
N MET A 29 5.26 -9.03 7.62
CA MET A 29 4.46 -10.10 7.01
C MET A 29 5.30 -11.36 6.69
N ARG A 30 6.54 -11.19 6.22
CA ARG A 30 7.46 -12.33 6.01
C ARG A 30 7.80 -13.03 7.32
N TYR A 31 8.05 -12.28 8.39
CA TYR A 31 8.33 -12.84 9.70
C TYR A 31 7.16 -13.68 10.22
N LEU A 32 5.93 -13.14 10.14
CA LEU A 32 4.71 -13.85 10.54
C LEU A 32 4.49 -15.14 9.72
N ALA A 33 4.75 -15.09 8.41
CA ALA A 33 4.61 -16.24 7.53
C ALA A 33 5.67 -17.33 7.80
N ARG A 34 6.89 -16.95 8.20
CA ARG A 34 7.95 -17.90 8.59
C ARG A 34 7.70 -18.55 9.96
N MET A 35 7.14 -17.79 10.91
CA MET A 35 6.84 -18.28 12.25
C MET A 35 5.71 -19.31 12.26
N ASP A 36 4.53 -18.92 11.76
CA ASP A 36 3.38 -19.81 11.61
C ASP A 36 2.34 -19.14 10.68
N PRO A 37 2.23 -19.58 9.42
CA PRO A 37 1.33 -18.94 8.47
C PRO A 37 -0.16 -19.21 8.76
N ILE A 38 -0.49 -20.31 9.46
CA ILE A 38 -1.87 -20.67 9.77
C ILE A 38 -2.35 -19.84 10.96
N ALA A 39 -1.58 -19.79 12.04
CA ALA A 39 -1.92 -18.98 13.21
C ALA A 39 -1.92 -17.48 12.90
N ASN A 40 -1.03 -17.02 12.01
CA ASN A 40 -0.89 -15.60 11.70
C ASN A 40 -1.70 -15.12 10.47
N ARG A 41 -2.54 -15.97 9.89
CA ARG A 41 -3.32 -15.66 8.67
C ARG A 41 -4.08 -14.33 8.76
N HIS A 42 -4.74 -14.06 9.89
CA HIS A 42 -5.53 -12.84 10.08
C HIS A 42 -4.66 -11.58 10.17
N ALA A 43 -3.52 -11.67 10.86
CA ALA A 43 -2.56 -10.56 10.95
C ALA A 43 -1.95 -10.24 9.57
N ILE A 44 -1.54 -11.28 8.83
CA ILE A 44 -1.01 -11.13 7.46
C ILE A 44 -2.08 -10.51 6.55
N ALA A 45 -3.33 -10.95 6.64
CA ALA A 45 -4.43 -10.40 5.85
C ALA A 45 -4.68 -8.92 6.16
N LEU A 46 -4.68 -8.53 7.44
CA LEU A 46 -4.86 -7.14 7.87
C LEU A 46 -3.73 -6.23 7.36
N LEU A 47 -2.48 -6.65 7.53
CA LEU A 47 -1.32 -5.90 7.04
C LEU A 47 -1.31 -5.82 5.51
N SER A 48 -1.68 -6.91 4.83
CA SER A 48 -1.85 -6.93 3.37
C SER A 48 -2.94 -5.97 2.92
N GLU A 49 -4.05 -5.87 3.65
CA GLU A 49 -5.12 -4.91 3.35
C GLU A 49 -4.64 -3.47 3.53
N HIS A 50 -3.89 -3.18 4.60
CA HIS A 50 -3.28 -1.86 4.79
C HIS A 50 -2.34 -1.50 3.64
N VAL A 51 -1.50 -2.46 3.23
CA VAL A 51 -0.58 -2.33 2.10
C VAL A 51 -1.29 -2.37 0.74
N ARG A 52 -2.55 -2.79 0.66
CA ARG A 52 -3.35 -2.70 -0.58
C ARG A 52 -4.17 -1.42 -0.63
N THR A 53 -4.87 -1.03 0.44
CA THR A 53 -5.79 0.12 0.48
C THR A 53 -5.06 1.47 0.50
N ARG A 54 -3.94 1.57 1.22
CA ARG A 54 -3.11 2.78 1.20
C ARG A 54 -2.28 2.93 -0.08
N PHE A 55 -2.22 1.89 -0.91
CA PHE A 55 -1.43 1.82 -2.14
C PHE A 55 -2.28 1.75 -3.42
N ARG A 56 -3.56 1.32 -3.31
CA ARG A 56 -4.60 1.41 -4.35
C ARG A 56 -5.21 2.79 -4.51
N MET A 57 -4.71 3.82 -3.81
CA MET A 57 -4.95 5.22 -4.18
C MET A 57 -4.29 5.62 -5.53
N SER A 58 -3.99 4.66 -6.42
CA SER A 58 -3.63 4.90 -7.82
C SER A 58 -4.41 4.07 -8.85
N ASP A 59 -5.19 3.07 -8.43
CA ASP A 59 -6.08 2.34 -9.34
C ASP A 59 -7.51 2.79 -9.09
N SER A 60 -7.93 3.86 -9.77
CA SER A 60 -9.35 4.17 -9.90
C SER A 60 -10.01 2.99 -10.64
N PRO A 61 -10.99 2.26 -10.06
CA PRO A 61 -11.60 1.12 -10.72
C PRO A 61 -12.62 1.53 -11.81
N LEU A 62 -12.47 2.71 -12.42
CA LEU A 62 -13.39 3.24 -13.43
C LEU A 62 -12.58 3.96 -14.53
N SER A 63 -12.22 3.22 -15.58
CA SER A 63 -12.30 3.72 -16.96
C SER A 63 -13.64 3.29 -17.54
#